data_AF-A0A4V5MYK2-F1
#
_entry.id   AF-A0A4V5MYK2-F1
#
_cell.length_a   1.000
_cell.length_b   1.000
_cell.length_c   1.000
_cell.angle_alpha   90.00
_cell.angle_beta   90.00
_cell.angle_gamma   90.00
#
_symmetry.space_group_name_H-M   'P 1'
#
loop_
_entity.id
_entity.type
_entity.pdbx_description
1 polymer ?
#
loop_
_entity_poly.entity_id
_entity_poly.type
_entity_poly.pdbx_seq_one_letter_code
_entity_poly.pdbx_strand_id
1 'polypeptide(L)'
;MGDQFSVDTGELGNFLRTLEEAHSSLDEVRKKMQDVTPDGIGTKDLDSACNDFQEHWKYGSEQLAEQTGKFADAVGQSKSNYEEIEIALEGAFKRAAAKGVAK
;
A
#
# COMPACT_ATOMS: atom_id res chain seq x y z
N MET A 1 -4.89 10.28 -23.57
CA MET A 1 -5.07 8.99 -22.87
C MET A 1 -4.06 8.82 -21.73
N GLY A 2 -2.79 9.22 -21.85
CA GLY A 2 -1.83 9.14 -20.74
C GLY A 2 -2.11 10.00 -19.49
N ASP A 3 -2.83 11.12 -19.64
CA ASP A 3 -3.10 12.04 -18.53
C ASP A 3 -4.01 11.43 -17.44
N GLN A 4 -4.95 10.57 -17.84
CA GLN A 4 -5.89 9.88 -16.93
C GLN A 4 -5.18 8.81 -16.09
N PHE A 5 -4.22 8.09 -16.67
CA PHE A 5 -3.41 7.11 -15.95
C PHE A 5 -2.39 7.77 -15.02
N SER A 6 -1.86 8.95 -15.38
CA SER A 6 -0.95 9.69 -14.50
C SER A 6 -1.63 10.10 -13.19
N VAL A 7 -2.86 10.62 -13.30
CA VAL A 7 -3.70 10.98 -12.13
C VAL A 7 -4.03 9.76 -11.28
N ASP A 8 -4.42 8.62 -11.88
CA ASP A 8 -4.67 7.37 -11.15
C ASP A 8 -3.43 6.91 -10.36
N THR A 9 -2.24 7.06 -10.93
CA THR A 9 -1.01 6.66 -10.24
C THR A 9 -0.62 7.61 -9.10
N GLY A 10 -0.98 8.89 -9.20
CA GLY A 10 -0.83 9.85 -8.09
C GLY A 10 -1.79 9.55 -6.94
N GLU A 11 -3.05 9.24 -7.23
CA GLU A 11 -4.05 8.85 -6.23
C GLU A 11 -3.70 7.52 -5.56
N LEU A 12 -3.16 6.56 -6.30
CA LEU A 12 -2.65 5.31 -5.73
C LEU A 12 -1.46 5.53 -4.79
N GLY A 13 -0.56 6.46 -5.12
CA GLY A 13 0.51 6.88 -4.20
C GLY A 13 -0.02 7.54 -2.93
N ASN A 14 -1.07 8.36 -3.05
CA ASN A 14 -1.73 8.98 -1.89
C ASN A 14 -2.44 7.94 -1.00
N PHE A 15 -3.11 6.98 -1.63
CA PHE A 15 -3.76 5.88 -0.93
C PHE A 15 -2.75 5.02 -0.17
N LEU A 16 -1.61 4.72 -0.79
CA LEU A 16 -0.53 3.96 -0.15
C LEU A 16 -0.01 4.67 1.09
N ARG A 17 0.30 5.97 0.96
CA ARG A 17 0.75 6.81 2.08
C ARG A 17 -0.28 6.85 3.21
N THR A 18 -1.57 6.93 2.89
CA THR A 18 -2.65 6.90 3.90
C THR A 18 -2.66 5.57 4.65
N LEU A 19 -2.44 4.45 3.97
CA LEU A 19 -2.38 3.13 4.60
C LEU A 19 -1.12 2.97 5.47
N GLU A 20 0.03 3.50 5.03
CA GLU A 20 1.26 3.54 5.86
C GLU A 20 1.05 4.37 7.13
N GLU A 21 0.44 5.56 7.02
CA GLU A 21 0.11 6.42 8.17
C GLU A 21 -0.87 5.73 9.14
N ALA A 22 -1.88 5.03 8.60
CA ALA A 22 -2.79 4.22 9.39
C ALA A 22 -2.04 3.11 10.14
N HIS A 23 -1.17 2.36 9.45
CA HIS A 23 -0.36 1.33 10.08
C HIS A 23 0.53 1.89 11.21
N SER A 24 1.23 3.01 10.97
CA SER A 24 2.05 3.68 11.99
C SER A 24 1.22 4.11 13.21
N SER A 25 0.03 4.68 12.98
CA SER A 25 -0.88 5.08 14.06
C SER A 25 -1.35 3.90 14.90
N LEU A 26 -1.66 2.77 14.25
CA LEU A 26 -2.09 1.53 14.93
C LEU A 26 -0.94 0.91 15.75
N ASP A 27 0.31 0.97 15.25
CA ASP A 27 1.49 0.50 15.98
C ASP A 27 1.85 1.40 17.17
N GLU A 28 1.69 2.73 17.04
CA GLU A 28 1.85 3.65 18.17
C GLU A 28 0.84 3.39 19.29
N VAL A 29 -0.41 3.16 18.93
CA VAL A 29 -1.49 2.82 19.87
C VAL A 29 -1.18 1.50 20.58
N ARG A 30 -0.66 0.50 19.86
CA ARG A 30 -0.18 -0.76 20.43
C ARG A 30 0.93 -0.53 21.46
N LYS A 31 1.96 0.24 21.11
CA LYS A 31 3.09 0.55 22.01
C LYS A 31 2.61 1.23 23.29
N LYS A 32 1.71 2.21 23.17
CA LYS A 32 1.10 2.88 24.33
C LYS A 32 0.31 1.91 25.21
N MET A 33 -0.40 0.94 24.63
CA MET A 33 -1.10 -0.08 25.42
C MET A 33 -0.15 -1.05 26.11
N GLN A 34 0.99 -1.36 25.47
CA GLN A 34 2.04 -2.20 26.06
C GLN A 34 2.65 -1.53 27.31
N ASP A 35 2.85 -0.22 27.28
CA ASP A 35 3.31 0.59 28.42
C ASP A 35 2.27 0.69 29.56
N VAL A 36 0.99 0.37 29.29
CA VAL A 36 -0.11 0.44 30.26
C VAL A 36 -0.36 -0.91 30.97
N THR A 37 0.19 -2.01 30.45
CA THR A 37 0.24 -3.34 31.10
C THR A 37 1.27 -3.35 32.25
N PRO A 38 1.04 -4.06 33.37
CA PRO A 38 0.69 -3.40 34.61
C PRO A 38 1.64 -3.74 35.76
N ASP A 39 2.36 -2.72 36.22
CA ASP A 39 2.67 -2.58 37.65
C ASP A 39 1.50 -1.88 38.40
N GLY A 40 0.30 -1.72 37.80
CA GLY A 40 -0.66 -0.71 38.26
C GLY A 40 -2.16 -1.04 38.39
N ILE A 41 -2.74 -2.12 37.81
CA ILE A 41 -4.23 -2.26 37.77
C ILE A 41 -4.79 -3.55 38.43
N GLY A 42 -3.94 -4.52 38.79
CA GLY A 42 -4.21 -5.42 39.93
C GLY A 42 -5.23 -6.55 39.75
N THR A 43 -5.64 -6.94 38.53
CA THR A 43 -6.42 -8.18 38.34
C THR A 43 -5.89 -9.01 37.16
N LYS A 44 -5.60 -10.30 37.40
CA LYS A 44 -5.04 -11.23 36.41
C LYS A 44 -5.88 -11.33 35.13
N ASP A 45 -7.19 -11.16 35.25
CA ASP A 45 -8.12 -11.23 34.11
C ASP A 45 -7.97 -10.01 33.19
N LEU A 46 -7.73 -8.82 33.74
CA LEU A 46 -7.48 -7.62 32.96
C LEU A 46 -6.13 -7.70 32.25
N ASP A 47 -5.11 -8.22 32.95
CA ASP A 47 -3.78 -8.42 32.38
C ASP A 47 -3.82 -9.40 31.20
N SER A 48 -4.58 -10.51 31.35
CA SER A 48 -4.79 -11.48 30.28
C SER A 48 -5.52 -10.86 29.08
N ALA A 49 -6.62 -10.11 29.32
CA ALA A 49 -7.38 -9.48 28.26
C ALA A 49 -6.56 -8.41 27.51
N CYS A 50 -5.71 -7.65 28.23
CA CYS A 50 -4.79 -6.70 27.63
C CYS A 50 -3.72 -7.40 26.77
N ASN A 51 -3.16 -8.52 27.24
CA ASN A 51 -2.20 -9.31 26.46
C ASN A 51 -2.85 -9.87 25.19
N ASP A 52 -4.01 -10.51 25.32
CA ASP A 52 -4.74 -11.08 24.19
C ASP A 52 -5.10 -9.98 23.17
N PHE A 53 -5.55 -8.83 23.65
CA PHE A 53 -5.82 -7.68 22.79
C PHE A 53 -4.55 -7.23 22.05
N GLN A 54 -3.42 -7.08 22.75
CA GLN A 54 -2.16 -6.65 22.17
C GLN A 54 -1.65 -7.62 21.09
N GLU A 55 -1.75 -8.94 21.32
CA GLU A 55 -1.34 -9.95 20.34
C GLU A 55 -2.21 -9.93 19.09
N HIS A 56 -3.54 -9.96 19.25
CA HIS A 56 -4.46 -9.91 18.12
C HIS A 56 -4.31 -8.61 17.33
N TRP A 57 -4.13 -7.49 18.02
CA TRP A 57 -3.93 -6.18 17.40
C TRP A 57 -2.64 -6.13 16.60
N LYS A 58 -1.53 -6.63 17.16
CA LYS A 58 -0.25 -6.74 16.46
C LYS A 58 -0.39 -7.56 15.17
N TYR A 59 -1.00 -8.74 15.28
CA TYR A 59 -1.21 -9.61 14.13
C TYR A 59 -2.05 -8.93 13.05
N GLY A 60 -3.16 -8.28 13.45
CA GLY A 60 -4.02 -7.53 12.54
C GLY A 60 -3.29 -6.40 11.82
N SER A 61 -2.46 -5.62 12.53
CA SER A 61 -1.66 -4.56 11.91
C SER A 61 -0.63 -5.09 10.92
N GLU A 62 0.07 -6.19 11.26
CA GLU A 62 1.06 -6.81 10.39
C GLU A 62 0.41 -7.34 9.10
N GLN A 63 -0.77 -7.98 9.21
CA GLN A 63 -1.54 -8.45 8.06
C GLN A 63 -2.03 -7.29 7.17
N LEU A 64 -2.47 -6.19 7.77
CA LEU A 64 -2.88 -4.99 7.03
C LEU A 64 -1.71 -4.39 6.23
N ALA A 65 -0.52 -4.31 6.83
CA ALA A 65 0.69 -3.85 6.16
C ALA A 65 1.08 -4.77 5.00
N GLU A 66 1.04 -6.08 5.21
CA GLU A 66 1.38 -7.06 4.18
C GLU A 66 0.45 -6.95 2.96
N GLN A 67 -0.87 -6.88 3.19
CA GLN A 67 -1.86 -6.76 2.12
C GLN A 67 -1.74 -5.43 1.38
N THR A 68 -1.47 -4.35 2.12
CA THR A 68 -1.21 -3.02 1.54
C THR A 68 0.01 -3.05 0.62
N GLY A 69 1.11 -3.65 1.07
CA GLY A 69 2.33 -3.80 0.25
C GLY A 69 2.07 -4.58 -1.03
N LYS A 70 1.38 -5.73 -0.94
CA LYS A 70 1.01 -6.52 -2.12
C LYS A 70 0.13 -5.75 -3.11
N PHE A 71 -0.81 -4.95 -2.59
CA PHE A 71 -1.66 -4.10 -3.42
C PHE A 71 -0.84 -3.01 -4.13
N ALA A 72 0.10 -2.37 -3.42
CA ALA A 72 1.05 -1.42 -3.97
C ALA A 72 1.80 -1.99 -5.18
N ASP A 73 2.38 -3.18 -4.98
CA ASP A 73 3.20 -3.85 -5.98
C ASP A 73 2.38 -4.21 -7.22
N ALA A 74 1.18 -4.76 -7.03
CA ALA A 74 0.28 -5.10 -8.12
C ALA A 74 -0.13 -3.88 -8.94
N VAL A 75 -0.40 -2.76 -8.27
CA VAL A 75 -0.73 -1.49 -8.92
C VAL A 75 0.48 -0.94 -9.69
N GLY A 76 1.66 -0.92 -9.07
CA GLY A 76 2.90 -0.47 -9.71
C GLY A 76 3.22 -1.30 -10.96
N GLN A 77 3.04 -2.61 -10.88
CA GLN A 77 3.21 -3.51 -12.01
C GLN A 77 2.18 -3.24 -13.12
N SER A 78 0.92 -2.99 -12.76
CA SER A 78 -0.12 -2.64 -13.74
C SER A 78 0.24 -1.36 -14.49
N LYS A 79 0.69 -0.31 -13.78
CA LYS A 79 1.19 0.93 -14.38
C LYS A 79 2.34 0.66 -15.37
N SER A 80 3.36 -0.08 -14.94
CA SER A 80 4.52 -0.41 -15.79
C SER A 80 4.09 -1.11 -17.08
N ASN A 81 3.18 -2.07 -16.98
CA ASN A 81 2.66 -2.79 -18.15
C ASN A 81 1.95 -1.85 -19.13
N TYR A 82 1.16 -0.89 -18.64
CA TYR A 82 0.51 0.09 -19.50
C TYR A 82 1.52 1.03 -20.18
N GLU A 83 2.52 1.52 -19.45
CA GLU A 83 3.58 2.37 -20.02
C GLU A 83 4.37 1.63 -21.10
N GLU A 84 4.70 0.35 -20.88
CA GLU A 84 5.37 -0.48 -21.88
C GLU A 84 4.52 -0.66 -23.16
N ILE A 85 3.21 -0.90 -23.00
CA ILE A 85 2.28 -1.02 -24.13
C ILE A 85 2.20 0.28 -24.92
N GLU A 86 2.10 1.43 -24.24
CA GLU A 86 2.05 2.74 -24.87
C GLU A 86 3.34 3.04 -25.66
N ILE A 87 4.51 2.77 -25.07
CA ILE A 87 5.81 2.93 -25.75
C ILE A 87 5.91 2.01 -26.99
N ALA A 88 5.47 0.75 -26.86
CA ALA A 88 5.48 -0.20 -27.95
C ALA A 88 4.55 0.23 -29.09
N LEU A 89 3.36 0.72 -28.75
CA LEU A 89 2.35 1.22 -29.68
C LEU A 89 2.82 2.49 -30.39
N GLU A 90 3.35 3.47 -29.65
CA GLU A 90 3.93 4.69 -30.21
C GLU A 90 5.09 4.36 -31.16
N GLY A 91 5.96 3.44 -30.77
CA GLY A 91 7.05 2.95 -31.61
C GLY A 91 6.54 2.27 -32.90
N ALA A 92 5.46 1.49 -32.82
CA ALA A 92 4.84 0.87 -33.98
C ALA A 92 4.24 1.92 -34.94
N PHE A 93 3.53 2.92 -34.42
CA PHE A 93 2.99 4.02 -35.21
C PHE A 93 4.08 4.86 -35.88
N LYS A 94 5.15 5.22 -35.16
CA LYS A 94 6.31 5.94 -35.74
C LYS A 94 6.94 5.15 -36.89
N ARG A 95 7.12 3.83 -36.73
CA ARG A 95 7.64 2.95 -37.79
C ARG A 95 6.70 2.86 -38.99
N ALA A 96 5.39 2.79 -38.77
CA ALA A 96 4.39 2.76 -39.83
C ALA A 96 4.34 4.09 -40.61
N ALA A 97 4.38 5.23 -39.91
CA ALA A 97 4.45 6.55 -40.51
C ALA A 97 5.72 6.73 -41.35
N ALA A 98 6.88 6.31 -40.84
CA ALA A 98 8.14 6.34 -41.58
C ALA A 98 8.11 5.49 -42.87
N LYS A 99 7.40 4.36 -42.86
CA LYS A 99 7.20 3.52 -44.06
C LYS A 99 6.16 4.08 -45.04
N GLY A 100 5.15 4.82 -44.54
CA GLY A 100 4.11 5.44 -45.36
C GLY A 100 4.57 6.70 -46.10
N VAL A 101 5.57 7.43 -45.57
CA VAL A 101 6.17 8.62 -46.20
C VAL A 101 7.19 8.26 -47.29
N ALA A 102 7.65 7.01 -47.35
CA ALA A 102 8.63 6.52 -48.33
C ALA A 102 8.00 6.01 -49.65
N LYS A 103 6.72 6.29 -49.90
CA LYS A 103 5.99 5.94 -51.12
C LYS A 103 5.38 7.18 -51.73
#